data_AF-X8JL16-F1
#
_entry.id   AF-X8JL16-F1
#
_cell.length_a   1.000
_cell.length_b   1.000
_cell.length_c   1.000
_cell.angle_alpha   90.00
_cell.angle_beta   90.00
_cell.angle_gamma   90.00
#
_symmetry.space_group_name_H-M   'P 1'
#
loop_
_entity.id
_entity.type
_entity.pdbx_description
1 polymer ?
#
loop_
_entity_poly.entity_id
_entity_poly.type
_entity_poly.pdbx_seq_one_letter_code
_entity_poly.pdbx_strand_id
1 'polypeptide(L)'
;MSVKSSVSFDDDCTGSDMSIARAEPCITSAMTLAARTDEFSAWAHEAKLDLVIETVIPSGMVFEPIRTLQAASTKFPDWLKTPDSPEYGFLAPNHRKWRDRLCSKLQQSGSCYSFGHNWEADLPYAVLTIFQICHHHEVVRLSNRDGLGSKADMRFCIDTLIAYICEVDTDRLTYYFAKRTLRLPDCTTNRAKVATTMVDGAIAIRVVDFEPYLSNPDLQQAASTLVNRDTLVLELIHCVVGFKSLVNGENQMKMAMVSALHQKKVLGIRTQFVFGILQYNQDFVQVNAACWIVKKMKIYRIGRFSLHSPAALVQLYIILREIKQLANEYKEQIIRSGLALARPISDATLKSGWAPMNTSTAGESNSSELAGEDLIVQPGWAFKSR
;
A
#
# COMPACT_ATOMS: atom_id res chain seq x y z
N MET A 1 21.41 -24.11 -85.34
CA MET A 1 21.53 -22.76 -85.94
C MET A 1 20.51 -21.85 -85.27
N SER A 2 20.91 -20.61 -85.02
CA SER A 2 20.24 -19.63 -84.17
C SER A 2 19.14 -18.83 -84.91
N VAL A 3 18.22 -18.22 -84.13
CA VAL A 3 17.35 -17.04 -84.41
C VAL A 3 16.04 -17.36 -85.19
N LYS A 4 14.79 -16.94 -84.85
CA LYS A 4 14.22 -15.75 -84.18
C LYS A 4 12.71 -15.89 -83.85
N SER A 5 12.21 -15.03 -82.94
CA SER A 5 10.87 -14.38 -82.91
C SER A 5 9.66 -15.26 -82.51
N SER A 6 8.66 -14.89 -81.70
CA SER A 6 8.27 -13.70 -80.92
C SER A 6 6.88 -13.98 -80.29
N VAL A 7 6.49 -13.14 -79.33
CA VAL A 7 5.12 -12.76 -78.90
C VAL A 7 4.73 -13.18 -77.47
N SER A 8 4.43 -12.13 -76.72
CA SER A 8 3.94 -11.95 -75.35
C SER A 8 2.49 -12.40 -75.12
N PHE A 9 2.14 -12.72 -73.87
CA PHE A 9 0.92 -12.23 -73.22
C PHE A 9 1.11 -12.18 -71.70
N ASP A 10 0.73 -11.03 -71.14
CA ASP A 10 0.71 -10.67 -69.73
C ASP A 10 -0.28 -11.51 -68.90
N ASP A 11 0.02 -11.71 -67.62
CA ASP A 11 -0.91 -11.33 -66.54
C ASP A 11 -0.15 -11.28 -65.20
N ASP A 12 0.19 -10.05 -64.83
CA ASP A 12 0.80 -9.64 -63.58
C ASP A 12 -0.28 -8.96 -62.74
N CYS A 13 -0.56 -9.45 -61.53
CA CYS A 13 -1.03 -8.66 -60.39
C CYS A 13 -1.14 -9.56 -59.15
N THR A 14 0.02 -9.79 -58.52
CA THR A 14 0.08 -10.31 -57.15
C THR A 14 -0.40 -9.23 -56.19
N GLY A 15 -1.50 -9.50 -55.49
CA GLY A 15 -2.00 -8.66 -54.42
C GLY A 15 -0.99 -8.57 -53.29
N SER A 16 -0.44 -7.38 -53.06
CA SER A 16 0.31 -7.05 -51.86
C SER A 16 -0.69 -6.78 -50.73
N ASP A 17 -0.95 -7.80 -49.91
CA ASP A 17 -1.54 -7.61 -48.58
C ASP A 17 -0.55 -6.82 -47.72
N MET A 18 -0.60 -5.49 -47.81
CA MET A 18 -0.03 -4.60 -46.81
C MET A 18 -0.85 -4.73 -45.53
N SER A 19 -0.47 -5.72 -44.70
CA SER A 19 -0.82 -5.76 -43.29
C SER A 19 -0.26 -4.47 -42.65
N ILE A 20 -1.11 -3.46 -42.49
CA ILE A 20 -0.85 -2.32 -41.62
C ILE A 20 -0.82 -2.89 -40.21
N ALA A 21 0.38 -3.20 -39.71
CA ALA A 21 0.58 -3.52 -38.31
C ALA A 21 0.12 -2.31 -37.48
N ARG A 22 -1.10 -2.39 -36.92
CA ARG A 22 -1.58 -1.39 -35.96
C ARG A 22 -0.60 -1.42 -34.78
N ALA A 23 0.21 -0.37 -34.66
CA ALA A 23 1.04 -0.17 -33.49
C ALA A 23 0.12 -0.20 -32.26
N GLU A 24 0.40 -1.12 -31.32
CA GLU A 24 -0.40 -1.21 -30.11
C GLU A 24 -0.39 0.15 -29.39
N PRO A 25 -1.56 0.61 -28.89
CA PRO A 25 -1.66 1.88 -28.21
C PRO A 25 -0.79 1.89 -26.94
N CYS A 26 -0.09 3.01 -26.72
CA CYS A 26 0.76 3.21 -25.55
C CYS A 26 -0.07 3.12 -24.25
N ILE A 27 0.42 2.36 -23.28
CA ILE A 27 -0.28 2.14 -22.01
C ILE A 27 -0.15 3.39 -21.12
N THR A 28 -1.28 4.01 -20.79
CA THR A 28 -1.33 5.19 -19.92
C THR A 28 -1.95 4.89 -18.55
N SER A 29 -2.65 3.76 -18.40
CA SER A 29 -3.28 3.32 -17.15
C SER A 29 -2.35 2.42 -16.33
N ALA A 30 -2.18 2.73 -15.04
CA ALA A 30 -1.45 1.87 -14.11
C ALA A 30 -2.09 0.49 -13.96
N MET A 31 -3.42 0.39 -14.10
CA MET A 31 -4.10 -0.89 -14.01
C MET A 31 -3.78 -1.79 -15.19
N THR A 32 -3.80 -1.23 -16.39
CA THR A 32 -3.44 -1.94 -17.61
C THR A 32 -1.96 -2.33 -17.59
N LEU A 33 -1.07 -1.41 -17.16
CA LEU A 33 0.35 -1.71 -17.05
C LEU A 33 0.61 -2.83 -16.04
N ALA A 34 0.02 -2.76 -14.85
CA ALA A 34 0.19 -3.79 -13.82
C ALA A 34 -0.27 -5.20 -14.25
N ALA A 35 -1.19 -5.28 -15.22
CA ALA A 35 -1.69 -6.54 -15.76
C ALA A 35 -0.85 -7.10 -16.92
N ARG A 36 0.07 -6.30 -17.49
CA ARG A 36 0.94 -6.72 -18.59
C ARG A 36 2.37 -6.94 -18.12
N THR A 37 2.75 -8.21 -17.94
CA THR A 37 4.02 -8.62 -17.31
C THR A 37 5.26 -8.01 -17.97
N ASP A 38 5.33 -8.02 -19.30
CA ASP A 38 6.54 -7.57 -20.02
C ASP A 38 6.69 -6.05 -19.98
N GLU A 39 5.62 -5.31 -20.26
CA GLU A 39 5.62 -3.85 -20.16
C GLU A 39 5.83 -3.38 -18.71
N PHE A 40 5.24 -4.08 -17.74
CA PHE A 40 5.49 -3.80 -16.33
C PHE A 40 6.95 -4.01 -15.95
N SER A 41 7.57 -5.09 -16.45
CA SER A 41 8.97 -5.41 -16.17
C SER A 41 9.91 -4.36 -16.76
N ALA A 42 9.63 -3.89 -17.99
CA ALA A 42 10.35 -2.79 -18.61
C ALA A 42 10.21 -1.49 -17.80
N TRP A 43 8.99 -1.14 -17.37
CA TRP A 43 8.74 0.01 -16.51
C TRP A 43 9.46 -0.09 -15.15
N ALA A 44 9.42 -1.26 -14.51
CA ALA A 44 10.08 -1.51 -13.24
C ALA A 44 11.61 -1.39 -13.34
N HIS A 45 12.19 -1.86 -14.45
CA HIS A 45 13.62 -1.68 -14.74
C HIS A 45 14.01 -0.19 -14.82
N GLU A 46 13.20 0.64 -15.47
CA GLU A 46 13.43 2.08 -15.52
C GLU A 46 13.27 2.74 -14.15
N ALA A 47 12.27 2.32 -13.37
CA ALA A 47 12.08 2.73 -11.98
C ALA A 47 13.19 2.25 -11.02
N LYS A 48 14.11 1.39 -11.48
CA LYS A 48 15.14 0.70 -10.69
C LYS A 48 14.54 -0.18 -9.59
N LEU A 49 13.34 -0.71 -9.83
CA LEU A 49 12.67 -1.66 -8.96
C LEU A 49 13.15 -3.08 -9.25
N ASP A 50 13.61 -3.79 -8.22
CA ASP A 50 13.73 -5.23 -8.26
C ASP A 50 12.33 -5.87 -8.09
N LEU A 51 11.94 -6.69 -9.06
CA LEU A 51 10.63 -7.34 -9.07
C LEU A 51 10.52 -8.47 -8.05
N VAL A 52 11.65 -9.01 -7.60
CA VAL A 52 11.67 -10.13 -6.66
C VAL A 52 11.34 -9.62 -5.26
N ILE A 53 10.34 -10.24 -4.63
CA ILE A 53 10.09 -10.09 -3.20
C ILE A 53 10.97 -11.10 -2.46
N GLU A 54 12.07 -10.63 -1.87
CA GLU A 54 13.00 -11.47 -1.12
C GLU A 54 12.34 -11.97 0.17
N THR A 55 12.44 -13.27 0.44
CA THR A 55 11.86 -13.90 1.63
C THR A 55 12.84 -13.99 2.80
N VAL A 56 14.12 -13.75 2.54
CA VAL A 56 15.20 -13.75 3.51
C VAL A 56 15.68 -12.32 3.70
N ILE A 57 15.55 -11.79 4.90
CA ILE A 57 16.01 -10.45 5.24
C ILE A 57 17.51 -10.51 5.58
N PRO A 58 18.39 -9.73 4.93
CA PRO A 58 19.81 -9.73 5.24
C PRO A 58 20.14 -9.26 6.66
N SER A 59 21.29 -9.65 7.19
CA SER A 59 21.74 -9.32 8.56
C SER A 59 22.36 -7.92 8.72
N GLY A 60 22.41 -7.11 7.66
CA GLY A 60 22.98 -5.76 7.72
C GLY A 60 22.19 -4.81 8.62
N MET A 61 22.86 -3.78 9.17
CA MET A 61 22.25 -2.78 10.07
C MET A 61 21.06 -2.05 9.46
N VAL A 62 21.09 -1.77 8.15
CA VAL A 62 19.96 -1.15 7.43
C VAL A 62 18.69 -1.98 7.55
N PHE A 63 18.80 -3.31 7.69
CA PHE A 63 17.65 -4.22 7.78
C PHE A 63 17.21 -4.51 9.22
N GLU A 64 17.90 -3.99 10.23
CA GLU A 64 17.55 -4.20 11.65
C GLU A 64 16.11 -3.79 11.98
N PRO A 65 15.57 -2.65 11.50
CA PRO A 65 14.20 -2.26 11.80
C PRO A 65 13.17 -3.31 11.36
N ILE A 66 13.33 -3.86 10.15
CA ILE A 66 12.39 -4.83 9.59
C ILE A 66 12.58 -6.25 10.16
N ARG A 67 13.79 -6.59 10.65
CA ARG A 67 14.04 -7.83 11.41
C ARG A 67 13.43 -7.74 12.81
N THR A 68 13.57 -6.59 13.47
CA THR A 68 12.96 -6.32 14.78
C THR A 68 11.44 -6.44 14.69
N LEU A 69 10.84 -5.80 13.70
CA LEU A 69 9.42 -5.94 13.32
C LEU A 69 8.98 -7.40 13.20
N GLN A 70 9.72 -8.19 12.41
CA GLN A 70 9.41 -9.60 12.19
C GLN A 70 9.52 -10.41 13.49
N ALA A 71 10.54 -10.17 14.30
CA ALA A 71 10.75 -10.84 15.58
C ALA A 71 9.72 -10.43 16.65
N ALA A 72 9.22 -9.19 16.63
CA ALA A 72 8.19 -8.71 17.54
C ALA A 72 6.84 -9.42 17.29
N SER A 73 6.55 -9.74 16.02
CA SER A 73 5.28 -10.35 15.61
C SER A 73 4.97 -11.73 16.22
N THR A 74 5.93 -12.38 16.87
CA THR A 74 5.76 -13.68 17.54
C THR A 74 5.85 -13.59 19.07
N LYS A 75 6.01 -12.39 19.62
CA LYS A 75 5.89 -12.14 21.05
C LYS A 75 4.42 -11.85 21.31
N PHE A 76 3.82 -12.41 22.36
CA PHE A 76 2.44 -12.15 22.80
C PHE A 76 2.36 -11.92 24.31
N PRO A 77 1.35 -11.23 24.83
CA PRO A 77 1.13 -11.18 26.27
C PRO A 77 0.66 -12.52 26.81
N ASP A 78 1.01 -12.80 28.06
CA ASP A 78 0.54 -14.00 28.76
C ASP A 78 -0.97 -14.05 28.92
N TRP A 79 -1.65 -12.91 28.98
CA TRP A 79 -3.11 -12.88 29.12
C TRP A 79 -3.83 -13.45 27.88
N LEU A 80 -3.23 -13.36 26.69
CA LEU A 80 -3.87 -13.84 25.45
C LEU A 80 -4.09 -15.36 25.44
N LYS A 81 -3.27 -16.12 26.19
CA LYS A 81 -3.43 -17.59 26.29
C LYS A 81 -4.45 -18.00 27.35
N THR A 82 -5.05 -17.07 28.09
CA THR A 82 -5.91 -17.35 29.25
C THR A 82 -7.35 -16.94 28.94
N PRO A 83 -8.28 -17.87 28.69
CA PRO A 83 -9.66 -17.55 28.30
C PRO A 83 -10.43 -16.67 29.30
N ASP A 84 -10.09 -16.79 30.58
CA ASP A 84 -10.73 -16.07 31.69
C ASP A 84 -10.02 -14.77 32.08
N SER A 85 -9.06 -14.31 31.25
CA SER A 85 -8.34 -13.08 31.53
C SER A 85 -9.28 -11.87 31.55
N PRO A 86 -9.12 -10.93 32.51
CA PRO A 86 -9.99 -9.75 32.61
C PRO A 86 -9.97 -8.86 31.37
N GLU A 87 -8.89 -8.89 30.57
CA GLU A 87 -8.75 -8.19 29.29
C GLU A 87 -9.81 -8.62 28.26
N TYR A 88 -10.40 -9.82 28.41
CA TYR A 88 -11.52 -10.30 27.59
C TYR A 88 -12.90 -9.88 28.13
N GLY A 89 -12.96 -9.10 29.21
CA GLY A 89 -14.20 -8.80 29.95
C GLY A 89 -15.32 -8.15 29.12
N PHE A 90 -14.97 -7.44 28.03
CA PHE A 90 -15.93 -6.75 27.16
C PHE A 90 -16.32 -7.55 25.90
N LEU A 91 -15.99 -8.84 25.86
CA LEU A 91 -16.20 -9.67 24.67
C LEU A 91 -17.67 -10.09 24.51
N ALA A 92 -18.28 -9.66 23.39
CA ALA A 92 -19.62 -10.11 23.01
C ALA A 92 -19.71 -11.64 22.89
N PRO A 93 -20.84 -12.27 23.24
CA PRO A 93 -20.99 -13.74 23.21
C PRO A 93 -20.59 -14.38 21.88
N ASN A 94 -20.94 -13.76 20.75
CA ASN A 94 -20.65 -14.27 19.41
C ASN A 94 -19.15 -14.30 19.06
N HIS A 95 -18.32 -13.56 19.80
CA HIS A 95 -16.88 -13.50 19.57
C HIS A 95 -16.09 -14.46 20.47
N ARG A 96 -16.73 -15.07 21.49
CA ARG A 96 -16.06 -16.00 22.43
C ARG A 96 -15.39 -17.17 21.74
N LYS A 97 -15.99 -17.69 20.66
CA LYS A 97 -15.37 -18.75 19.85
C LYS A 97 -14.01 -18.37 19.26
N TRP A 98 -13.79 -17.09 18.95
CA TRP A 98 -12.52 -16.61 18.38
C TRP A 98 -11.45 -16.46 19.46
N ARG A 99 -11.84 -16.00 20.65
CA ARG A 99 -11.00 -16.08 21.85
C ARG A 99 -10.61 -17.51 22.13
N ASP A 100 -11.56 -18.44 22.17
CA ASP A 100 -11.27 -19.84 22.50
C ASP A 100 -10.33 -20.48 21.45
N ARG A 101 -10.52 -20.16 20.16
CA ARG A 101 -9.60 -20.55 19.07
C ARG A 101 -8.21 -19.94 19.24
N LEU A 102 -8.12 -18.66 19.63
CA LEU A 102 -6.86 -17.99 19.91
C LEU A 102 -6.14 -18.66 21.08
N CYS A 103 -6.77 -18.74 22.26
CA CYS A 103 -6.18 -19.34 23.45
C CYS A 103 -5.74 -20.78 23.19
N SER A 104 -6.59 -21.60 22.58
CA SER A 104 -6.24 -22.99 22.21
C SER A 104 -5.02 -23.05 21.31
N LYS A 105 -4.90 -22.13 20.33
CA LYS A 105 -3.74 -22.09 19.44
C LYS A 105 -2.46 -21.70 20.17
N LEU A 106 -2.54 -20.76 21.11
CA LEU A 106 -1.40 -20.27 21.88
C LEU A 106 -0.93 -21.25 22.96
N GLN A 107 -1.83 -22.08 23.49
CA GLN A 107 -1.54 -23.09 24.50
C GLN A 107 -0.95 -24.39 23.93
N GLN A 108 -0.98 -24.60 22.61
CA GLN A 108 -0.43 -25.81 21.98
C GLN A 108 1.08 -25.95 22.23
N SER A 109 1.50 -27.13 22.70
CA SER A 109 2.91 -27.51 22.80
C SER A 109 3.61 -27.33 21.45
N GLY A 110 4.75 -26.63 21.44
CA GLY A 110 5.48 -26.30 20.20
C GLY A 110 4.98 -25.03 19.49
N SER A 111 4.19 -24.19 20.17
CA SER A 111 3.89 -22.83 19.72
C SER A 111 5.17 -22.08 19.30
N CYS A 112 5.15 -21.43 18.14
CA CYS A 112 6.23 -20.56 17.67
C CYS A 112 6.21 -19.16 18.34
N TYR A 113 5.35 -18.98 19.34
CA TYR A 113 5.17 -17.74 20.07
C TYR A 113 5.92 -17.74 21.40
N SER A 114 6.41 -16.56 21.78
CA SER A 114 6.99 -16.29 23.09
C SER A 114 6.09 -15.35 23.87
N PHE A 115 6.14 -15.41 25.20
CA PHE A 115 5.20 -14.67 26.06
C PHE A 115 5.92 -13.79 27.08
N GLY A 116 5.26 -12.70 27.49
CA GLY A 116 5.76 -11.84 28.55
C GLY A 116 4.72 -10.85 29.08
N HIS A 117 5.11 -10.06 30.08
CA HIS A 117 4.20 -9.23 30.88
C HIS A 117 4.16 -7.73 30.51
N ASN A 118 5.04 -7.24 29.65
CA ASN A 118 5.11 -5.82 29.29
C ASN A 118 4.44 -5.56 27.93
N TRP A 119 3.18 -5.17 27.97
CA TRP A 119 2.36 -4.89 26.80
C TRP A 119 1.59 -3.58 26.97
N GLU A 120 1.33 -2.89 25.87
CA GLU A 120 0.59 -1.63 25.89
C GLU A 120 -0.88 -1.83 26.29
N ALA A 121 -1.46 -0.79 26.87
CA ALA A 121 -2.81 -0.78 27.40
C ALA A 121 -3.91 -0.87 26.32
N ASP A 122 -3.56 -0.71 25.04
CA ASP A 122 -4.47 -0.65 23.91
C ASP A 122 -4.78 -2.02 23.28
N LEU A 123 -3.90 -3.01 23.47
CA LEU A 123 -4.02 -4.34 22.87
C LEU A 123 -5.35 -5.05 23.20
N PRO A 124 -5.91 -4.97 24.44
CA PRO A 124 -7.23 -5.53 24.71
C PRO A 124 -8.33 -5.01 23.77
N TYR A 125 -8.33 -3.71 23.46
CA TYR A 125 -9.30 -3.09 22.55
C TYR A 125 -9.07 -3.54 21.10
N ALA A 126 -7.80 -3.61 20.68
CA ALA A 126 -7.46 -4.12 19.35
C ALA A 126 -7.90 -5.57 19.14
N VAL A 127 -7.78 -6.40 20.18
CA VAL A 127 -8.19 -7.81 20.15
C VAL A 127 -9.69 -7.98 19.94
N LEU A 128 -10.51 -7.07 20.48
CA LEU A 128 -11.95 -7.04 20.20
C LEU A 128 -12.22 -6.78 18.71
N THR A 129 -11.53 -5.79 18.13
CA THR A 129 -11.59 -5.49 16.68
C THR A 129 -11.14 -6.69 15.86
N ILE A 130 -10.06 -7.38 16.25
CA ILE A 130 -9.58 -8.60 15.58
C ILE A 130 -10.66 -9.70 15.58
N PHE A 131 -11.35 -9.91 16.69
CA PHE A 131 -12.41 -10.93 16.74
C PHE A 131 -13.64 -10.54 15.92
N GLN A 132 -13.97 -9.25 15.84
CA GLN A 132 -14.98 -8.75 14.92
C GLN A 132 -14.58 -9.03 13.47
N ILE A 133 -13.32 -8.80 13.10
CA ILE A 133 -12.78 -9.10 11.77
C ILE A 133 -12.92 -10.60 11.46
N CYS A 134 -12.50 -11.47 12.39
CA CYS A 134 -12.67 -12.92 12.21
C CYS A 134 -14.13 -13.30 11.99
N HIS A 135 -15.04 -12.75 12.81
CA HIS A 135 -16.47 -13.03 12.71
C HIS A 135 -17.04 -12.57 11.37
N HIS A 136 -16.76 -11.33 10.96
CA HIS A 136 -17.22 -10.76 9.70
C HIS A 136 -16.73 -11.56 8.51
N HIS A 137 -15.44 -11.91 8.47
CA HIS A 137 -14.88 -12.76 7.41
C HIS A 137 -15.59 -14.10 7.30
N GLU A 138 -15.90 -14.73 8.42
CA GLU A 138 -16.64 -15.99 8.43
C GLU A 138 -18.08 -15.81 7.92
N VAL A 139 -18.78 -14.76 8.34
CA VAL A 139 -20.15 -14.45 7.89
C VAL A 139 -20.20 -14.14 6.40
N VAL A 140 -19.31 -13.28 5.90
CA VAL A 140 -19.21 -12.96 4.46
C VAL A 140 -18.94 -14.24 3.67
N ARG A 141 -18.02 -15.09 4.13
CA ARG A 141 -17.73 -16.36 3.46
C ARG A 141 -18.91 -17.33 3.45
N LEU A 142 -19.65 -17.44 4.56
CA LEU A 142 -20.83 -18.32 4.65
C LEU A 142 -21.98 -17.81 3.78
N SER A 143 -22.12 -16.48 3.68
CA SER A 143 -23.12 -15.80 2.83
C SER A 143 -22.74 -15.85 1.35
N ASN A 144 -21.44 -15.96 1.04
CA ASN A 144 -20.92 -16.09 -0.33
C ASN A 144 -21.11 -17.47 -0.96
N ARG A 145 -21.95 -18.35 -0.40
CA ARG A 145 -22.38 -19.55 -1.12
C ARG A 145 -23.08 -19.23 -2.46
N ASP A 146 -23.62 -18.01 -2.59
CA ASP A 146 -24.22 -17.48 -3.82
C ASP A 146 -23.32 -16.48 -4.59
N GLY A 147 -22.04 -16.32 -4.18
CA GLY A 147 -21.03 -15.58 -4.95
C GLY A 147 -21.02 -14.05 -4.83
N LEU A 148 -21.75 -13.45 -3.88
CA LEU A 148 -22.04 -12.00 -3.89
C LEU A 148 -21.28 -11.10 -2.89
N GLY A 149 -20.20 -11.57 -2.26
CA GLY A 149 -19.45 -10.74 -1.31
C GLY A 149 -18.59 -9.73 -2.04
N SER A 150 -18.86 -8.44 -1.84
CA SER A 150 -18.13 -7.39 -2.52
C SER A 150 -16.70 -7.30 -1.95
N LYS A 151 -15.73 -6.88 -2.78
CA LYS A 151 -14.37 -6.57 -2.31
C LYS A 151 -14.38 -5.54 -1.18
N ALA A 152 -15.37 -4.64 -1.16
CA ALA A 152 -15.54 -3.64 -0.12
C ALA A 152 -15.86 -4.29 1.24
N ASP A 153 -16.69 -5.34 1.26
CA ASP A 153 -17.08 -6.03 2.50
C ASP A 153 -15.88 -6.70 3.18
N MET A 154 -14.97 -7.27 2.39
CA MET A 154 -13.75 -7.90 2.90
C MET A 154 -12.71 -6.86 3.33
N ARG A 155 -12.62 -5.76 2.57
CA ARG A 155 -11.66 -4.68 2.79
C ARG A 155 -11.98 -3.87 4.06
N PHE A 156 -13.26 -3.66 4.36
CA PHE A 156 -13.71 -2.85 5.50
C PHE A 156 -13.02 -3.24 6.81
N CYS A 157 -12.86 -4.54 7.05
CA CYS A 157 -12.22 -5.07 8.25
C CYS A 157 -10.74 -4.69 8.38
N ILE A 158 -9.98 -4.83 7.30
CA ILE A 158 -8.53 -4.54 7.32
C ILE A 158 -8.32 -3.02 7.36
N ASP A 159 -9.13 -2.25 6.62
CA ASP A 159 -9.11 -0.79 6.69
C ASP A 159 -9.41 -0.29 8.10
N THR A 160 -10.40 -0.87 8.77
CA THR A 160 -10.75 -0.53 10.16
C THR A 160 -9.59 -0.81 11.11
N LEU A 161 -8.90 -1.94 10.96
CA LEU A 161 -7.73 -2.25 11.79
C LEU A 161 -6.58 -1.25 11.58
N ILE A 162 -6.31 -0.88 10.32
CA ILE A 162 -5.25 0.07 9.98
C ILE A 162 -5.60 1.48 10.48
N ALA A 163 -6.85 1.91 10.29
CA ALA A 163 -7.35 3.19 10.77
C ALA A 163 -7.27 3.27 12.30
N TYR A 164 -7.76 2.24 13.00
CA TYR A 164 -7.66 2.13 14.45
C TYR A 164 -6.22 2.36 14.93
N ILE A 165 -5.25 1.67 14.34
CA ILE A 165 -3.84 1.83 14.72
C ILE A 165 -3.37 3.27 14.54
N CYS A 166 -3.79 3.97 13.49
CA CYS A 166 -3.43 5.37 13.29
C CYS A 166 -4.10 6.31 14.31
N GLU A 167 -5.27 5.96 14.83
CA GLU A 167 -6.13 6.82 15.66
C GLU A 167 -5.97 6.62 17.18
N VAL A 168 -5.39 5.51 17.63
CA VAL A 168 -5.23 5.19 19.07
C VAL A 168 -4.35 6.20 19.83
N ASP A 169 -3.39 6.84 19.16
CA ASP A 169 -2.47 7.78 19.81
C ASP A 169 -2.95 9.22 19.70
N THR A 170 -2.69 10.01 20.74
CA THR A 170 -3.09 11.42 20.84
C THR A 170 -2.29 12.35 19.92
N ASP A 171 -1.09 11.94 19.50
CA ASP A 171 -0.16 12.76 18.73
C ASP A 171 -0.55 12.95 17.25
N ARG A 172 -1.52 12.16 16.75
CA ARG A 172 -1.98 12.14 15.35
C ARG A 172 -0.83 12.16 14.33
N LEU A 173 0.29 11.52 14.69
CA LEU A 173 1.51 11.47 13.89
C LEU A 173 1.26 10.94 12.48
N THR A 174 0.57 9.81 12.45
CA THR A 174 0.20 9.08 11.24
C THR A 174 -1.29 9.18 11.03
N TYR A 175 -1.70 9.20 9.77
CA TYR A 175 -3.11 9.06 9.44
C TYR A 175 -3.29 8.08 8.28
N TYR A 176 -4.39 7.37 8.33
CA TYR A 176 -4.83 6.48 7.26
C TYR A 176 -5.78 7.23 6.33
N PHE A 177 -5.66 6.98 5.03
CA PHE A 177 -6.65 7.40 4.06
C PHE A 177 -6.96 6.29 3.06
N ALA A 178 -8.24 6.19 2.71
CA ALA A 178 -8.72 5.32 1.66
C ALA A 178 -8.69 6.04 0.30
N LYS A 179 -8.41 5.29 -0.77
CA LYS A 179 -8.52 5.65 -2.19
C LYS A 179 -7.88 6.99 -2.53
N ARG A 180 -6.59 6.98 -2.84
CA ARG A 180 -5.88 8.15 -3.35
C ARG A 180 -5.02 7.83 -4.56
N THR A 181 -4.80 8.86 -5.37
CA THR A 181 -3.94 8.80 -6.54
C THR A 181 -2.55 9.28 -6.15
N LEU A 182 -1.56 8.40 -6.31
CA LEU A 182 -0.15 8.68 -6.12
C LEU A 182 0.51 8.92 -7.48
N ARG A 183 1.42 9.88 -7.56
CA ARG A 183 2.27 10.14 -8.72
C ARG A 183 3.29 9.04 -8.89
N LEU A 184 3.70 8.77 -10.12
CA LEU A 184 4.79 7.84 -10.42
C LEU A 184 5.99 8.61 -10.97
N PRO A 185 7.22 8.17 -10.68
CA PRO A 185 8.40 8.74 -11.30
C PRO A 185 8.31 8.61 -12.82
N ASP A 186 8.97 9.52 -13.54
CA ASP A 186 9.08 9.42 -14.99
C ASP A 186 9.94 8.21 -15.37
N CYS A 187 9.25 7.12 -15.67
CA CYS A 187 9.80 5.85 -16.12
C CYS A 187 9.17 5.49 -17.46
N THR A 188 9.03 6.50 -18.32
CA THR A 188 8.44 6.36 -19.64
C THR A 188 9.23 5.35 -20.47
N THR A 189 8.52 4.40 -21.06
CA THR A 189 9.04 3.48 -22.06
C THR A 189 8.34 3.71 -23.39
N ASN A 190 8.82 3.08 -24.46
CA ASN A 190 8.16 3.15 -25.77
C ASN A 190 6.71 2.60 -25.72
N ARG A 191 6.38 1.75 -24.74
CA ARG A 191 5.09 1.07 -24.61
C ARG A 191 4.24 1.55 -23.44
N ALA A 192 4.81 2.27 -22.48
CA ALA A 192 4.10 2.71 -21.28
C ALA A 192 4.48 4.14 -20.85
N LYS A 193 3.46 4.97 -20.66
CA LYS A 193 3.52 6.36 -20.19
C LYS A 193 2.52 6.55 -19.05
N VAL A 194 2.80 5.94 -17.90
CA VAL A 194 1.90 5.94 -16.76
C VAL A 194 2.34 6.98 -15.74
N ALA A 195 1.49 7.99 -15.51
CA ALA A 195 1.81 9.11 -14.63
C ALA A 195 1.45 8.90 -13.16
N THR A 196 0.47 8.04 -12.91
CA THR A 196 -0.14 7.88 -11.59
C THR A 196 -0.60 6.46 -11.33
N THR A 197 -0.66 6.06 -10.07
CA THR A 197 -1.31 4.82 -9.62
C THR A 197 -2.34 5.14 -8.54
N MET A 198 -3.40 4.34 -8.45
CA MET A 198 -4.40 4.46 -7.39
C MET A 198 -4.11 3.40 -6.32
N VAL A 199 -3.98 3.84 -5.07
CA VAL A 199 -3.90 2.94 -3.92
C VAL A 199 -5.27 2.71 -3.32
N ASP A 200 -5.49 1.52 -2.78
CA ASP A 200 -6.70 1.26 -2.03
C ASP A 200 -6.66 2.00 -0.70
N GLY A 201 -5.51 2.00 -0.01
CA GLY A 201 -5.29 2.83 1.16
C GLY A 201 -3.82 3.17 1.34
N ALA A 202 -3.52 4.12 2.21
CA ALA A 202 -2.14 4.38 2.64
C ALA A 202 -2.10 5.03 4.02
N ILE A 203 -0.95 4.86 4.68
CA ILE A 203 -0.57 5.54 5.91
C ILE A 203 0.49 6.56 5.55
N ALA A 204 0.26 7.82 5.92
CA ALA A 204 1.25 8.89 5.78
C ALA A 204 1.67 9.43 7.15
N ILE A 205 2.96 9.73 7.27
CA ILE A 205 3.52 10.51 8.38
C ILE A 205 3.31 11.98 8.05
N ARG A 206 2.73 12.73 8.99
CA ARG A 206 2.54 14.17 8.86
C ARG A 206 3.70 14.91 9.49
N VAL A 207 4.39 15.71 8.69
CA VAL A 207 5.41 16.64 9.17
C VAL A 207 4.87 18.06 8.96
N VAL A 208 4.27 18.59 10.01
CA VAL A 208 3.77 19.97 10.07
C VAL A 208 4.93 20.94 10.32
N ASP A 209 4.76 22.19 9.89
CA ASP A 209 5.70 23.30 10.14
C ASP A 209 7.14 22.98 9.73
N PHE A 210 7.31 22.16 8.69
CA PHE A 210 8.62 21.75 8.20
C PHE A 210 9.18 22.81 7.26
N GLU A 211 9.84 23.82 7.83
CA GLU A 211 10.34 25.01 7.12
C GLU A 211 11.09 24.69 5.81
N PRO A 212 12.02 23.70 5.74
CA PRO A 212 12.70 23.39 4.48
C PRO A 212 11.76 23.01 3.33
N TYR A 213 10.62 22.40 3.64
CA TYR A 213 9.58 22.08 2.66
C TYR A 213 8.71 23.30 2.36
N LEU A 214 8.33 24.08 3.38
CA LEU A 214 7.46 25.25 3.21
C LEU A 214 8.14 26.37 2.41
N SER A 215 9.43 26.59 2.64
CA SER A 215 10.20 27.66 2.01
C SER A 215 10.74 27.32 0.61
N ASN A 216 10.58 26.09 0.14
CA ASN A 216 11.19 25.60 -1.11
C ASN A 216 10.14 24.95 -2.05
N PRO A 217 9.56 25.73 -2.98
CA PRO A 217 8.54 25.23 -3.92
C PRO A 217 9.01 24.07 -4.80
N ASP A 218 10.30 24.06 -5.18
CA ASP A 218 10.88 22.98 -5.99
C ASP A 218 10.94 21.67 -5.18
N LEU A 219 11.29 21.76 -3.90
CA LEU A 219 11.24 20.62 -2.98
C LEU A 219 9.82 20.14 -2.78
N GLN A 220 8.85 21.04 -2.62
CA GLN A 220 7.44 20.65 -2.54
C GLN A 220 7.02 19.87 -3.77
N GLN A 221 7.39 20.36 -4.96
CA GLN A 221 7.04 19.70 -6.21
C GLN A 221 7.72 18.35 -6.39
N ALA A 222 9.00 18.25 -6.04
CA ALA A 222 9.77 17.03 -6.16
C ALA A 222 9.36 15.98 -5.11
N ALA A 223 9.01 16.39 -3.89
CA ALA A 223 8.63 15.49 -2.80
C ALA A 223 7.11 15.19 -2.74
N SER A 224 6.28 15.86 -3.54
CA SER A 224 4.83 15.64 -3.50
C SER A 224 4.41 14.35 -4.21
N THR A 225 4.09 13.32 -3.44
CA THR A 225 3.57 12.05 -3.95
C THR A 225 2.09 12.11 -4.33
N LEU A 226 1.27 12.95 -3.69
CA LEU A 226 -0.17 13.04 -3.96
C LEU A 226 -0.48 14.00 -5.13
N VAL A 227 -1.50 13.67 -5.92
CA VAL A 227 -1.92 14.47 -7.10
C VAL A 227 -2.63 15.78 -6.72
N ASN A 228 -3.34 15.81 -5.59
CA ASN A 228 -4.00 17.00 -5.04
C ASN A 228 -3.51 17.19 -3.59
N ARG A 229 -2.34 17.82 -3.43
CA ARG A 229 -1.61 17.91 -2.15
C ARG A 229 -2.13 19.04 -1.27
N ASP A 230 -2.01 18.86 0.05
CA ASP A 230 -1.89 19.98 0.97
C ASP A 230 -0.46 20.53 0.86
N THR A 231 -0.31 21.81 0.52
CA THR A 231 1.01 22.46 0.40
C THR A 231 1.62 22.82 1.74
N LEU A 232 0.85 22.79 2.83
CA LEU A 232 1.27 23.23 4.15
C LEU A 232 1.80 22.09 5.03
N VAL A 233 1.66 20.84 4.59
CA VAL A 233 2.10 19.68 5.35
C VAL A 233 2.87 18.75 4.43
N LEU A 234 4.08 18.34 4.85
CA LEU A 234 4.78 17.26 4.17
C LEU A 234 4.14 15.92 4.57
N GLU A 235 3.47 15.31 3.61
CA GLU A 235 2.84 14.00 3.75
C GLU A 235 3.79 12.91 3.23
N LEU A 236 4.54 12.29 4.14
CA LEU A 236 5.49 11.25 3.81
C LEU A 236 4.79 9.89 3.79
N ILE A 237 4.65 9.28 2.61
CA ILE A 237 4.01 7.97 2.48
C ILE A 237 4.88 6.91 3.17
N HIS A 238 4.31 6.24 4.17
CA HIS A 238 5.00 5.26 5.00
C HIS A 238 4.52 3.84 4.73
N CYS A 239 3.23 3.66 4.48
CA CYS A 239 2.65 2.37 4.11
C CYS A 239 1.63 2.54 2.99
N VAL A 240 1.59 1.61 2.03
CA VAL A 240 0.58 1.53 0.98
C VAL A 240 -0.18 0.22 1.07
N VAL A 241 -1.46 0.24 0.72
CA VAL A 241 -2.37 -0.90 0.82
C VAL A 241 -3.01 -1.17 -0.53
N GLY A 242 -2.94 -2.43 -0.97
CA GLY A 242 -3.55 -2.91 -2.21
C GLY A 242 -4.46 -4.12 -1.96
N PHE A 243 -5.76 -3.95 -2.23
CA PHE A 243 -6.78 -4.98 -2.12
C PHE A 243 -7.29 -5.34 -3.52
N LYS A 244 -6.49 -6.11 -4.28
CA LYS A 244 -6.95 -6.64 -5.57
C LYS A 244 -6.70 -8.13 -5.70
N SER A 245 -7.66 -8.79 -6.34
CA SER A 245 -7.59 -10.18 -6.73
C SER A 245 -6.45 -10.38 -7.77
N LEU A 246 -5.46 -11.21 -7.41
CA LEU A 246 -4.36 -11.72 -8.26
C LEU A 246 -3.26 -10.70 -8.65
N VAL A 247 -2.29 -11.18 -9.46
CA VAL A 247 -1.01 -10.57 -9.91
C VAL A 247 -1.04 -9.04 -10.11
N ASN A 248 -2.16 -8.49 -10.56
CA ASN A 248 -2.37 -7.05 -10.71
C ASN A 248 -2.22 -6.28 -9.39
N GLY A 249 -2.63 -6.87 -8.26
CA GLY A 249 -2.55 -6.26 -6.93
C GLY A 249 -1.11 -6.14 -6.43
N GLU A 250 -0.28 -7.16 -6.65
CA GLU A 250 1.14 -7.11 -6.29
C GLU A 250 1.88 -6.05 -7.12
N ASN A 251 1.67 -6.02 -8.43
CA ASN A 251 2.29 -5.03 -9.31
C ASN A 251 1.83 -3.61 -8.98
N GLN A 252 0.55 -3.41 -8.64
CA GLN A 252 0.07 -2.10 -8.20
C GLN A 252 0.64 -1.67 -6.84
N MET A 253 0.75 -2.59 -5.88
CA MET A 253 1.45 -2.33 -4.62
C MET A 253 2.89 -1.90 -4.91
N LYS A 254 3.61 -2.62 -5.78
CA LYS A 254 4.96 -2.27 -6.21
C LYS A 254 5.03 -0.86 -6.81
N MET A 255 4.10 -0.48 -7.68
CA MET A 255 4.02 0.88 -8.25
C MET A 255 3.83 1.95 -7.17
N ALA A 256 2.94 1.68 -6.20
CA ALA A 256 2.70 2.59 -5.10
C ALA A 256 3.91 2.72 -4.16
N MET A 257 4.61 1.61 -3.89
CA MET A 257 5.85 1.62 -3.12
C MET A 257 6.96 2.39 -3.85
N VAL A 258 7.08 2.25 -5.18
CA VAL A 258 8.01 3.03 -6.01
C VAL A 258 7.76 4.52 -5.85
N SER A 259 6.49 4.96 -5.83
CA SER A 259 6.12 6.36 -5.60
C SER A 259 6.64 6.89 -4.25
N ALA A 260 6.36 6.17 -3.16
CA ALA A 260 6.80 6.53 -1.82
C ALA A 260 8.32 6.49 -1.65
N LEU A 261 8.99 5.50 -2.26
CA LEU A 261 10.44 5.38 -2.26
C LEU A 261 11.11 6.49 -3.08
N HIS A 262 10.48 6.91 -4.17
CA HIS A 262 10.94 8.06 -4.94
C HIS A 262 10.90 9.34 -4.10
N GLN A 263 9.81 9.58 -3.37
CA GLN A 263 9.71 10.69 -2.42
C GLN A 263 10.83 10.64 -1.37
N LYS A 264 11.05 9.49 -0.73
CA LYS A 264 12.15 9.32 0.24
C LYS A 264 13.54 9.57 -0.38
N LYS A 265 13.72 9.23 -1.66
CA LYS A 265 14.97 9.52 -2.40
C LYS A 265 15.19 11.01 -2.59
N VAL A 266 14.14 11.75 -2.98
CA VAL A 266 14.17 13.21 -3.14
C VAL A 266 14.49 13.89 -1.81
N LEU A 267 13.89 13.41 -0.73
CA LEU A 267 14.09 13.90 0.64
C LEU A 267 15.42 13.44 1.28
N GLY A 268 16.31 12.77 0.53
CA GLY A 268 17.61 12.32 1.04
C GLY A 268 17.58 11.18 2.06
N ILE A 269 16.40 10.66 2.42
CA ILE A 269 16.17 9.64 3.45
C ILE A 269 16.00 8.23 2.85
N ARG A 270 16.92 7.86 1.93
CA ARG A 270 16.86 6.63 1.11
C ARG A 270 16.84 5.32 1.91
N THR A 271 17.37 5.35 3.13
CA THR A 271 17.47 4.19 4.02
C THR A 271 16.18 3.88 4.77
N GLN A 272 15.20 4.80 4.76
CA GLN A 272 13.90 4.54 5.38
C GLN A 272 13.09 3.57 4.52
N PHE A 273 12.47 2.59 5.17
CA PHE A 273 11.55 1.67 4.51
C PHE A 273 10.22 2.34 4.17
N VAL A 274 9.58 1.80 3.13
CA VAL A 274 8.16 1.94 2.82
C VAL A 274 7.53 0.57 2.96
N PHE A 275 6.38 0.49 3.59
CA PHE A 275 5.65 -0.76 3.76
C PHE A 275 4.56 -0.92 2.70
N GLY A 276 4.31 -2.16 2.31
CA GLY A 276 3.29 -2.53 1.33
C GLY A 276 2.46 -3.69 1.85
N ILE A 277 1.17 -3.47 2.00
CA ILE A 277 0.20 -4.48 2.44
C ILE A 277 -0.59 -4.92 1.21
N LEU A 278 -0.59 -6.22 0.92
CA LEU A 278 -1.38 -6.79 -0.17
C LEU A 278 -2.29 -7.90 0.35
N GLN A 279 -3.54 -7.90 -0.08
CA GLN A 279 -4.43 -9.04 0.11
C GLN A 279 -4.45 -9.91 -1.14
N TYR A 280 -4.30 -11.22 -0.99
CA TYR A 280 -4.38 -12.17 -2.09
C TYR A 280 -5.15 -13.42 -1.70
N ASN A 281 -5.74 -14.06 -2.71
CA ASN A 281 -6.63 -15.21 -2.57
C ASN A 281 -7.78 -14.98 -1.57
N GLN A 282 -8.17 -13.73 -1.32
CA GLN A 282 -9.19 -13.29 -0.34
C GLN A 282 -8.88 -13.62 1.13
N ASP A 283 -8.01 -14.59 1.40
CA ASP A 283 -7.80 -15.20 2.72
C ASP A 283 -6.49 -14.78 3.39
N PHE A 284 -5.58 -14.16 2.65
CA PHE A 284 -4.24 -13.85 3.12
C PHE A 284 -3.90 -12.39 2.93
N VAL A 285 -3.24 -11.83 3.95
CA VAL A 285 -2.57 -10.54 3.90
C VAL A 285 -1.07 -10.79 3.95
N GLN A 286 -0.33 -10.15 3.06
CA GLN A 286 1.13 -10.13 3.11
C GLN A 286 1.61 -8.70 3.34
N VAL A 287 2.54 -8.57 4.29
CA VAL A 287 3.23 -7.32 4.58
C VAL A 287 4.63 -7.40 4.00
N ASN A 288 4.99 -6.38 3.23
CA ASN A 288 6.29 -6.23 2.60
C ASN A 288 6.93 -4.91 3.05
N ALA A 289 8.25 -4.85 3.05
CA ALA A 289 9.00 -3.63 3.25
C ALA A 289 9.94 -3.43 2.06
N ALA A 290 10.04 -2.20 1.58
CA ALA A 290 10.97 -1.85 0.51
C ALA A 290 11.82 -0.65 0.90
N CYS A 291 13.06 -0.63 0.42
CA CYS A 291 13.98 0.49 0.60
C CYS A 291 14.92 0.59 -0.61
N TRP A 292 15.67 1.69 -0.68
CA TRP A 292 16.77 1.79 -1.63
C TRP A 292 18.01 1.08 -1.11
N ILE A 293 18.49 0.10 -1.88
CA ILE A 293 19.78 -0.56 -1.68
C ILE A 293 20.69 -0.15 -2.83
N VAL A 294 21.66 0.71 -2.51
CA VAL A 294 22.60 1.29 -3.46
C VAL A 294 21.86 2.10 -4.56
N LYS A 295 21.59 1.48 -5.72
CA LYS A 295 20.93 2.12 -6.87
C LYS A 295 19.61 1.45 -7.26
N LYS A 296 19.17 0.43 -6.53
CA LYS A 296 17.93 -0.31 -6.80
C LYS A 296 17.01 -0.29 -5.59
N MET A 297 15.71 -0.25 -5.83
CA MET A 297 14.71 -0.51 -4.81
C MET A 297 14.57 -2.03 -4.66
N LYS A 298 14.62 -2.53 -3.43
CA LYS A 298 14.41 -3.95 -3.12
C LYS A 298 13.22 -4.13 -2.20
N ILE A 299 12.52 -5.25 -2.33
CA ILE A 299 11.34 -5.59 -1.53
C ILE A 299 11.62 -6.86 -0.74
N TYR A 300 11.26 -6.85 0.54
CA TYR A 300 11.41 -7.95 1.48
C TYR A 300 10.04 -8.31 2.06
N ARG A 301 9.72 -9.60 2.09
CA ARG A 301 8.51 -10.08 2.77
C ARG A 301 8.74 -10.11 4.27
N ILE A 302 7.91 -9.37 5.01
CA ILE A 302 7.94 -9.34 6.48
C ILE A 302 7.12 -10.49 7.04
N GLY A 303 5.93 -10.71 6.49
CA GLY A 303 5.09 -11.83 6.92
C GLY A 303 3.87 -12.04 6.05
N ARG A 304 3.24 -13.20 6.26
CA ARG A 304 1.98 -13.62 5.62
C ARG A 304 1.03 -14.07 6.73
N PHE A 305 -0.16 -13.48 6.74
CA PHE A 305 -1.15 -13.65 7.79
C PHE A 305 -2.44 -14.17 7.18
N SER A 306 -3.01 -15.20 7.80
CA SER A 306 -4.32 -15.70 7.42
C SER A 306 -5.41 -14.90 8.12
N LEU A 307 -6.39 -14.42 7.36
CA LEU A 307 -7.56 -13.72 7.89
C LEU A 307 -8.50 -14.66 8.67
N HIS A 308 -8.30 -15.97 8.59
CA HIS A 308 -9.07 -16.99 9.32
C HIS A 308 -8.50 -17.35 10.68
N SER A 309 -7.29 -16.88 10.99
CA SER A 309 -6.58 -17.22 12.23
C SER A 309 -6.53 -15.98 13.13
N PRO A 310 -7.21 -15.98 14.29
CA PRO A 310 -7.10 -14.87 15.22
C PRO A 310 -5.64 -14.66 15.66
N ALA A 311 -4.86 -15.74 15.81
CA ALA A 311 -3.43 -15.63 16.13
C ALA A 311 -2.67 -14.86 15.04
N ALA A 312 -2.90 -15.19 13.76
CA ALA A 312 -2.25 -14.50 12.65
C ALA A 312 -2.67 -13.03 12.53
N LEU A 313 -3.92 -12.69 12.87
CA LEU A 313 -4.38 -11.31 12.92
C LEU A 313 -3.77 -10.52 14.09
N VAL A 314 -3.52 -11.16 15.24
CA VAL A 314 -2.72 -10.54 16.32
C VAL A 314 -1.28 -10.28 15.85
N GLN A 315 -0.66 -11.20 15.10
CA GLN A 315 0.67 -10.95 14.52
C GLN A 315 0.66 -9.76 13.55
N LEU A 316 -0.37 -9.68 12.69
CA LEU A 316 -0.56 -8.57 11.77
C LEU A 316 -0.72 -7.25 12.54
N TYR A 317 -1.55 -7.23 13.58
CA TYR A 317 -1.73 -6.05 14.45
C TYR A 317 -0.40 -5.58 15.03
N ILE A 318 0.39 -6.49 15.62
CA ILE A 318 1.70 -6.14 16.19
C ILE A 318 2.62 -5.55 15.12
N ILE A 319 2.66 -6.13 13.91
CA ILE A 319 3.46 -5.58 12.82
C ILE A 319 3.01 -4.18 12.42
N LEU A 320 1.69 -3.96 12.29
CA LEU A 320 1.17 -2.64 11.94
C LEU A 320 1.46 -1.60 13.02
N ARG A 321 1.40 -1.98 14.30
CA ARG A 321 1.81 -1.13 15.43
C ARG A 321 3.29 -0.80 15.37
N GLU A 322 4.16 -1.78 15.17
CA GLU A 322 5.60 -1.56 15.09
C GLU A 322 5.97 -0.72 13.83
N ILE A 323 5.21 -0.86 12.72
CA ILE A 323 5.32 0.03 11.55
C ILE A 323 4.98 1.46 11.95
N LYS A 324 3.92 1.68 12.73
CA LYS A 324 3.56 3.00 13.26
C LYS A 324 4.65 3.56 14.17
N GLN A 325 5.22 2.75 15.07
CA GLN A 325 6.31 3.18 15.96
C GLN A 325 7.55 3.60 15.16
N LEU A 326 7.90 2.85 14.13
CA LEU A 326 8.99 3.22 13.22
C LEU A 326 8.72 4.55 12.49
N ALA A 327 7.44 4.91 12.30
CA ALA A 327 7.06 6.18 11.71
C ALA A 327 7.47 7.38 12.60
N ASN A 328 7.49 7.23 13.93
CA ASN A 328 8.02 8.24 14.85
C ASN A 328 9.51 8.47 14.61
N GLU A 329 10.30 7.39 14.57
CA GLU A 329 11.73 7.49 14.30
C GLU A 329 12.02 8.13 12.95
N TYR A 330 11.20 7.81 11.94
CA TYR A 330 11.34 8.35 10.59
C TYR A 330 10.98 9.84 10.51
N LYS A 331 9.97 10.29 11.25
CA LYS A 331 9.67 11.72 11.41
C LYS A 331 10.85 12.47 12.03
N GLU A 332 11.42 11.93 13.09
CA GLU A 332 12.55 12.58 13.75
C GLU A 332 13.79 12.65 12.83
N GLN A 333 14.04 11.60 12.04
CA GLN A 333 15.12 11.61 11.05
C GLN A 333 14.93 12.67 9.96
N ILE A 334 13.71 12.86 9.45
CA ILE A 334 13.45 13.89 8.42
C ILE A 334 13.59 15.29 9.01
N ILE A 335 13.10 15.53 10.23
CA ILE A 335 13.26 16.82 10.93
C ILE A 335 14.75 17.14 11.10
N ARG A 336 15.56 16.19 11.58
CA ARG A 336 17.02 16.36 11.71
C ARG A 336 17.74 16.60 10.39
N SER A 337 17.17 16.13 9.28
CA SER A 337 17.72 16.33 7.92
C SER A 337 17.39 17.71 7.33
N GLY A 338 16.63 18.54 8.04
CA GLY A 338 16.07 19.79 7.51
C GLY A 338 17.11 20.77 6.93
N LEU A 339 18.27 20.93 7.56
CA LEU A 339 19.34 21.80 7.05
C LEU A 339 19.90 21.35 5.70
N ALA A 340 19.97 20.04 5.45
CA ALA A 340 20.42 19.52 4.16
C ALA A 340 19.36 19.73 3.06
N LEU A 341 18.08 19.72 3.45
CA LEU A 341 16.92 19.88 2.56
C LEU A 341 16.61 21.34 2.24
N ALA A 342 17.05 22.28 3.07
CA ALA A 342 16.93 23.72 2.81
C ALA A 342 17.86 24.20 1.67
N ARG A 343 18.81 23.37 1.22
CA ARG A 343 19.70 23.71 0.10
C ARG A 343 18.92 23.61 -1.22
N PRO A 344 19.26 24.45 -2.23
CA PRO A 344 18.68 24.34 -3.55
C PRO A 344 18.84 22.93 -4.11
N ILE A 345 17.75 22.37 -4.64
CA ILE A 345 17.79 21.06 -5.29
C ILE A 345 18.62 21.19 -6.57
N SER A 346 19.63 20.34 -6.74
CA SER A 346 20.44 20.36 -7.96
C SER A 346 19.63 19.91 -9.18
N ASP A 347 19.93 20.47 -10.36
CA ASP A 347 19.29 20.11 -11.62
C ASP A 347 19.33 18.60 -11.93
N ALA A 348 20.38 17.90 -11.48
CA ALA A 348 20.50 16.45 -11.62
C ALA A 348 19.45 15.67 -10.82
N THR A 349 18.96 16.24 -9.72
CA THR A 349 17.89 15.68 -8.87
C THR A 349 16.51 15.99 -9.48
N LEU A 350 16.35 17.16 -10.11
CA LEU A 350 15.16 17.51 -10.91
C LEU A 350 14.98 16.64 -12.16
N LYS A 351 16.08 16.20 -12.79
CA LYS A 351 16.03 15.32 -13.98
C LYS A 351 15.40 13.93 -13.72
N SER A 352 15.30 13.47 -12.47
CA SER A 352 14.46 12.32 -12.12
C SER A 352 13.14 12.81 -11.52
N GLY A 353 12.34 13.48 -12.35
CA GLY A 353 11.06 14.05 -11.93
C GLY A 353 9.93 13.03 -11.89
N TRP A 354 8.75 13.53 -11.50
CA TRP A 354 7.49 12.81 -11.67
C TRP A 354 7.09 12.78 -13.15
N ALA A 355 6.45 11.69 -13.57
CA ALA A 355 5.88 11.58 -14.90
C ALA A 355 4.83 12.69 -15.15
N PRO A 356 4.79 13.26 -16.37
CA PRO A 356 3.85 14.33 -16.71
C PRO A 356 2.42 13.80 -16.72
N MET A 357 1.49 14.55 -16.13
CA MET A 357 0.06 14.23 -16.20
C MET A 357 -0.54 14.83 -17.47
N ASN A 358 -1.22 14.01 -18.27
CA ASN A 358 -1.99 14.52 -19.41
C ASN A 358 -3.27 15.17 -18.86
N THR A 359 -3.39 16.48 -18.98
CA THR A 359 -4.54 17.27 -18.52
C THR A 359 -5.82 17.04 -19.34
N SER A 360 -5.79 16.19 -20.37
CA SER A 360 -6.91 15.96 -21.28
C SER A 360 -8.00 15.00 -20.77
N THR A 361 -7.83 14.35 -19.62
CA THR A 361 -8.84 13.43 -19.04
C THR A 361 -9.60 14.02 -17.84
N ALA A 362 -9.33 15.28 -17.47
CA ALA A 362 -10.05 15.96 -16.39
C ALA A 362 -11.47 16.42 -16.76
N GLY A 363 -11.91 16.19 -18.01
CA GLY A 363 -13.19 16.68 -18.55
C GLY A 363 -14.35 15.69 -18.59
N GLU A 364 -14.15 14.40 -18.30
CA GLU A 364 -15.20 13.36 -18.47
C GLU A 364 -15.71 12.75 -17.16
N SER A 365 -15.52 13.42 -16.02
CA SER A 365 -16.04 12.94 -14.71
C SER A 365 -17.04 13.88 -14.04
N ASN A 366 -17.51 14.93 -14.74
CA ASN A 366 -18.58 15.81 -14.25
C ASN A 366 -19.81 15.71 -15.15
N SER A 367 -20.51 14.57 -15.17
CA SER A 367 -21.90 14.49 -15.68
C SER A 367 -22.59 13.14 -15.43
N SER A 368 -22.58 12.62 -14.20
CA SER A 368 -23.69 11.76 -13.71
C SER A 368 -23.47 11.39 -12.24
N GLU A 369 -23.83 12.29 -11.32
CA GLU A 369 -24.27 11.97 -9.95
C GLU A 369 -24.67 13.27 -9.24
N LEU A 370 -25.73 13.92 -9.75
CA LEU A 370 -26.55 14.86 -8.97
C LEU A 370 -27.96 14.28 -8.95
N ALA A 371 -28.16 13.27 -8.09
CA ALA A 371 -29.48 12.83 -7.65
C ALA A 371 -29.29 12.07 -6.33
N GLY A 372 -29.69 12.70 -5.21
CA GLY A 372 -29.71 12.06 -3.90
C GLY A 372 -29.13 12.91 -2.78
N GLU A 373 -29.58 14.16 -2.62
CA GLU A 373 -29.52 14.80 -1.31
C GLU A 373 -30.50 14.09 -0.38
N ASP A 374 -30.02 13.25 0.53
CA ASP A 374 -30.77 12.80 1.70
C ASP A 374 -30.06 13.26 2.98
N LEU A 375 -30.58 14.39 3.48
CA LEU A 375 -30.75 14.80 4.86
C LEU A 375 -29.90 14.09 5.93
N ILE A 376 -28.81 14.76 6.33
CA ILE A 376 -28.15 14.54 7.63
C ILE A 376 -29.01 15.17 8.72
N VAL A 377 -29.71 14.35 9.49
CA VAL A 377 -30.32 14.76 10.77
C VAL A 377 -29.22 14.84 11.83
N GLN A 378 -28.88 16.05 12.28
CA GLN A 378 -28.05 16.27 13.47
C GLN A 378 -28.87 16.01 14.74
N PRO A 379 -28.36 15.24 15.72
CA PRO A 379 -28.97 15.19 17.05
C PRO A 379 -28.51 16.41 17.86
N GLY A 380 -29.35 17.44 17.89
CA GLY A 380 -29.19 18.59 18.79
C GLY A 380 -29.61 18.23 20.22
N TRP A 381 -28.70 18.42 21.16
CA TRP A 381 -29.00 18.44 22.59
C TRP A 381 -29.98 19.57 22.92
N ALA A 382 -31.08 19.24 23.59
CA ALA A 382 -31.93 20.21 24.26
C ALA A 382 -32.33 19.68 25.64
N PHE A 383 -31.73 20.26 26.67
CA PHE A 383 -32.26 20.28 28.03
C PHE A 383 -33.68 20.86 28.00
N LYS A 384 -34.63 20.20 28.66
CA LYS A 384 -35.79 20.87 29.24
C LYS A 384 -36.04 20.36 30.65
N SER A 385 -35.82 21.27 31.58
CA SER A 385 -36.37 21.26 32.93
C SER A 385 -37.89 21.29 32.88
N ARG A 386 -38.52 20.40 33.66
CA ARG A 386 -39.61 20.69 34.58
C ARG A 386 -39.77 19.55 35.56
#